data_AF-J0D8G4-F1
#
_entry.id   AF-J0D8G4-F1
#
_cell.length_a   1.000
_cell.length_b   1.000
_cell.length_c   1.000
_cell.angle_alpha   90.00
_cell.angle_beta   90.00
_cell.angle_gamma   90.00
#
_symmetry.space_group_name_H-M   'P 1'
#
loop_
_entity.id
_entity.type
_entity.pdbx_description
1 polymer ?
#
loop_
_entity_poly.entity_id
_entity_poly.type
_entity_poly.pdbx_seq_one_letter_code
_entity_poly.pdbx_strand_id
1 'polypeptide(L)'
;MRESLPAEPHLPAGDLAGGWPRSLEELFPEGTDRTLRSLLNLLEADFPVGATILDRLSGFRPFVLPFLATPEHRARIIAKLLARARAATSEISSSFAKLRPPVLPAVHDRLTEGHTKPIEHLVQLLLFIFAHADRGVDDGLMFVAGREPELFGVLNALIERIRDPLKTHDPLVRLIGLIWSGSPDTNWAPTGRPDMPPYIWETFRRELTKQKDPYIALGSSLLEQTMRRSCHACRKPVHEKETSGGFARCANCRAVRYCSRQCQRADWSRPAYPHKDVCGMLRELFAFADMQMSEETFALTCAAHAFPLGHVDRLIEWACNREAAPGAKTVSDYARGGRVTIVEVPPTGVVPELDIIVEKHTTII
;
A
#
# COMPACT_ATOMS: atom_id res chain seq x y z
N MET A 1 -0.46 7.22 -32.31
CA MET A 1 -0.60 7.24 -30.84
C MET A 1 -1.53 6.10 -30.47
N ARG A 2 -1.01 5.02 -29.86
CA ARG A 2 -1.89 4.07 -29.16
C ARG A 2 -1.96 4.60 -27.74
N GLU A 3 -3.12 5.07 -27.32
CA GLU A 3 -3.37 5.36 -25.91
C GLU A 3 -3.20 4.04 -25.16
N SER A 4 -2.23 3.99 -24.24
CA SER A 4 -2.10 2.88 -23.32
C SER A 4 -3.39 2.85 -22.49
N LEU A 5 -4.21 1.81 -22.69
CA LEU A 5 -5.36 1.56 -21.83
C LEU A 5 -4.86 1.51 -20.38
N PRO A 6 -5.53 2.17 -19.43
CA PRO A 6 -5.17 2.05 -18.02
C PRO A 6 -5.16 0.57 -17.67
N ALA A 7 -4.10 0.11 -17.00
CA ALA A 7 -4.01 -1.26 -16.51
C ALA A 7 -5.28 -1.54 -15.69
N GLU A 8 -6.10 -2.48 -16.14
CA GLU A 8 -7.30 -2.85 -15.38
C GLU A 8 -6.85 -3.26 -13.97
N PRO A 9 -7.50 -2.76 -12.91
CA PRO A 9 -7.17 -3.18 -11.57
C PRO A 9 -7.34 -4.70 -11.52
N HIS A 10 -6.22 -5.41 -11.34
CA HIS A 10 -6.22 -6.86 -11.20
C HIS A 10 -7.17 -7.20 -10.05
N LEU A 11 -8.36 -7.69 -10.40
CA LEU A 11 -9.31 -8.18 -9.42
C LEU A 11 -8.59 -9.25 -8.61
N PRO A 12 -8.59 -9.19 -7.27
CA PRO A 12 -8.15 -10.32 -6.49
C PRO A 12 -9.04 -11.49 -6.91
N ALA A 13 -8.42 -12.53 -7.48
CA ALA A 13 -9.04 -13.65 -8.20
C ALA A 13 -9.95 -14.56 -7.35
N GLY A 14 -10.56 -14.04 -6.28
CA GLY A 14 -11.31 -14.78 -5.27
C GLY A 14 -12.83 -14.82 -5.43
N ASP A 15 -13.44 -14.03 -6.32
CA ASP A 15 -14.92 -13.95 -6.43
C ASP A 15 -15.50 -14.56 -7.72
N LEU A 16 -14.67 -14.99 -8.69
CA LEU A 16 -15.16 -15.73 -9.86
C LEU A 16 -15.19 -17.23 -9.54
N ALA A 17 -16.32 -17.88 -9.84
CA ALA A 17 -16.67 -19.27 -9.49
C ALA A 17 -15.74 -20.39 -10.04
N GLY A 18 -14.55 -20.04 -10.56
CA GLY A 18 -13.52 -20.96 -11.03
C GLY A 18 -12.40 -21.15 -10.01
N GLY A 19 -12.51 -22.21 -9.20
CA GLY A 19 -11.43 -22.93 -8.52
C GLY A 19 -10.13 -22.19 -8.17
N TRP A 20 -10.19 -21.11 -7.39
CA TRP A 20 -9.00 -20.62 -6.70
C TRP A 20 -8.50 -21.71 -5.72
N PRO A 21 -7.17 -21.85 -5.48
CA PRO A 21 -6.63 -22.89 -4.62
C PRO A 21 -7.35 -22.91 -3.26
N ARG A 22 -7.93 -24.05 -2.93
CA ARG A 22 -8.74 -24.27 -1.72
C ARG A 22 -7.89 -24.66 -0.51
N SER A 23 -6.66 -25.07 -0.76
CA SER A 23 -5.71 -25.51 0.25
C SER A 23 -4.31 -24.97 -0.02
N LEU A 24 -3.45 -25.06 1.00
CA LEU A 24 -2.04 -24.74 0.85
C LEU A 24 -1.33 -25.70 -0.09
N GLU A 25 -1.74 -26.96 -0.12
CA GLU A 25 -1.16 -28.01 -0.95
C GLU A 25 -1.45 -27.77 -2.44
N GLU A 26 -2.62 -27.23 -2.79
CA GLU A 26 -2.92 -26.81 -4.16
C GLU A 26 -2.04 -25.63 -4.60
N LEU A 27 -1.67 -24.76 -3.65
CA LEU A 27 -0.84 -23.61 -3.91
C LEU A 27 0.67 -23.94 -3.90
N PHE A 28 1.06 -24.88 -3.08
CA PHE A 28 2.43 -25.30 -2.83
C PHE A 28 2.50 -26.83 -2.83
N PRO A 29 2.38 -27.47 -4.01
CA PRO A 29 2.27 -28.94 -4.13
C PRO A 29 3.50 -29.68 -3.58
N GLU A 30 4.66 -29.02 -3.58
CA GLU A 30 5.90 -29.56 -3.01
C GLU A 30 6.24 -28.97 -1.62
N GLY A 31 5.28 -28.27 -1.00
CA GLY A 31 5.47 -27.49 0.23
C GLY A 31 5.90 -26.04 -0.05
N THR A 32 5.55 -25.14 0.89
CA THR A 32 5.79 -23.69 0.78
C THR A 32 7.26 -23.38 0.54
N ASP A 33 8.16 -23.95 1.35
CA ASP A 33 9.60 -23.66 1.29
C ASP A 33 10.23 -24.07 -0.04
N ARG A 34 9.95 -25.29 -0.51
CA ARG A 34 10.52 -25.80 -1.77
C ARG A 34 10.01 -25.02 -2.97
N THR A 35 8.72 -24.69 -2.97
CA THR A 35 8.10 -23.90 -4.03
C THR A 35 8.69 -22.49 -4.08
N LEU A 36 8.72 -21.78 -2.95
CA LEU A 36 9.24 -20.41 -2.88
C LEU A 36 10.75 -20.35 -3.14
N ARG A 37 11.53 -21.33 -2.67
CA ARG A 37 12.96 -21.45 -3.00
C ARG A 37 13.18 -21.63 -4.50
N SER A 38 12.37 -22.47 -5.14
CA SER A 38 12.45 -22.66 -6.60
C SER A 38 12.12 -21.37 -7.35
N LEU A 39 11.11 -20.62 -6.90
CA LEU A 39 10.79 -19.30 -7.48
C LEU A 39 11.93 -18.29 -7.26
N LEU A 40 12.59 -18.26 -6.10
CA LEU A 40 13.74 -17.39 -5.88
C LEU A 40 14.95 -17.77 -6.75
N ASN A 41 15.20 -19.06 -6.94
CA ASN A 41 16.26 -19.53 -7.84
C ASN A 41 15.98 -19.10 -9.29
N LEU A 42 14.72 -19.21 -9.73
CA LEU A 42 14.29 -18.74 -11.06
C LEU A 42 14.41 -17.22 -11.18
N LEU A 43 14.04 -16.47 -10.14
CA LEU A 43 14.19 -15.02 -10.10
C LEU A 43 15.66 -14.60 -10.24
N GLU A 44 16.57 -15.30 -9.56
CA GLU A 44 18.00 -15.05 -9.66
C GLU A 44 18.56 -15.35 -11.05
N ALA A 45 18.09 -16.42 -11.68
CA ALA A 45 18.42 -16.78 -13.06
C ALA A 45 17.66 -15.94 -14.11
N ASP A 46 17.12 -14.78 -13.72
CA ASP A 46 16.45 -13.80 -14.58
C ASP A 46 15.15 -14.26 -15.24
N PHE A 47 14.54 -15.34 -14.79
CA PHE A 47 13.20 -15.70 -15.23
C PHE A 47 12.16 -14.70 -14.68
N PRO A 48 11.09 -14.40 -15.46
CA PRO A 48 10.07 -13.40 -15.10
C PRO A 48 9.04 -13.95 -14.08
N VAL A 49 9.51 -14.55 -12.98
CA VAL A 49 8.67 -15.15 -11.94
C VAL A 49 8.22 -14.15 -10.85
N GLY A 50 8.61 -12.88 -10.97
CA GLY A 50 8.26 -11.83 -10.00
C GLY A 50 6.75 -11.67 -9.82
N ALA A 51 5.98 -11.69 -10.91
CA ALA A 51 4.52 -11.67 -10.87
C ALA A 51 3.95 -12.87 -10.10
N THR A 52 4.50 -14.07 -10.31
CA THR A 52 4.07 -15.27 -9.59
C THR A 52 4.33 -15.16 -8.09
N ILE A 53 5.49 -14.64 -7.68
CA ILE A 53 5.79 -14.41 -6.24
C ILE A 53 4.79 -13.40 -5.66
N LEU A 54 4.52 -12.32 -6.40
CA LEU A 54 3.59 -11.27 -6.01
C LEU A 54 2.16 -11.81 -5.82
N ASP A 55 1.66 -12.62 -6.75
CA ASP A 55 0.34 -13.26 -6.68
C ASP A 55 0.21 -14.13 -5.42
N ARG A 56 1.25 -14.92 -5.12
CA ARG A 56 1.30 -15.77 -3.92
C ARG A 56 1.35 -14.91 -2.65
N LEU A 57 2.15 -13.87 -2.65
CA LEU A 57 2.24 -12.93 -1.51
C LEU A 57 0.88 -12.24 -1.27
N SER A 58 0.18 -11.78 -2.31
CA SER A 58 -1.12 -11.13 -2.17
C SER A 58 -2.20 -12.09 -1.65
N GLY A 59 -2.18 -13.35 -2.07
CA GLY A 59 -3.17 -14.34 -1.63
C GLY A 59 -2.88 -14.95 -0.27
N PHE A 60 -1.60 -15.12 0.07
CA PHE A 60 -1.15 -16.03 1.13
C PHE A 60 0.00 -15.42 1.95
N ARG A 61 -0.06 -14.10 2.16
CA ARG A 61 0.96 -13.31 2.87
C ARG A 61 1.47 -13.96 4.17
N PRO A 62 0.62 -14.45 5.10
CA PRO A 62 1.09 -15.05 6.35
C PRO A 62 1.99 -16.28 6.20
N PHE A 63 1.97 -16.95 5.05
CA PHE A 63 2.88 -18.06 4.76
C PHE A 63 4.07 -17.65 3.89
N VAL A 64 3.81 -16.77 2.91
CA VAL A 64 4.83 -16.34 1.94
C VAL A 64 5.79 -15.35 2.58
N LEU A 65 5.28 -14.35 3.31
CA LEU A 65 6.12 -13.29 3.87
C LEU A 65 7.15 -13.81 4.87
N PRO A 66 6.82 -14.67 5.85
CA PRO A 66 7.84 -15.17 6.79
C PRO A 66 9.01 -15.87 6.08
N PHE A 67 8.73 -16.63 5.02
CA PHE A 67 9.76 -17.25 4.20
C PHE A 67 10.61 -16.21 3.47
N LEU A 68 9.99 -15.24 2.79
CA LEU A 68 10.70 -14.20 2.05
C LEU A 68 11.49 -13.25 2.98
N ALA A 69 10.99 -13.02 4.20
CA ALA A 69 11.56 -12.12 5.19
C ALA A 69 12.75 -12.73 5.96
N THR A 70 13.08 -14.01 5.76
CA THR A 70 14.32 -14.57 6.29
C THR A 70 15.53 -13.76 5.80
N PRO A 71 16.60 -13.61 6.60
CA PRO A 71 17.76 -12.80 6.22
C PRO A 71 18.38 -13.20 4.88
N GLU A 72 18.43 -14.48 4.58
CA GLU A 72 18.93 -15.01 3.31
C GLU A 72 18.05 -14.58 2.13
N HIS A 73 16.75 -14.89 2.18
CA HIS A 73 15.85 -14.64 1.05
C HIS A 73 15.63 -13.15 0.79
N ARG A 74 15.49 -12.32 1.84
CA ARG A 74 15.38 -10.86 1.68
C ARG A 74 16.64 -10.27 1.04
N ALA A 75 17.83 -10.75 1.43
CA ALA A 75 19.09 -10.29 0.86
C ALA A 75 19.19 -10.64 -0.62
N ARG A 76 18.74 -11.84 -1.03
CA ARG A 76 18.69 -12.26 -2.45
C ARG A 76 17.75 -11.38 -3.27
N ILE A 77 16.54 -11.10 -2.78
CA ILE A 77 15.55 -10.24 -3.46
C ILE A 77 16.07 -8.81 -3.60
N ILE A 78 16.60 -8.23 -2.51
CA ILE A 78 17.16 -6.87 -2.50
C ILE A 78 18.38 -6.79 -3.44
N ALA A 79 19.30 -7.75 -3.37
CA ALA A 79 20.45 -7.80 -4.27
C ALA A 79 20.02 -7.86 -5.74
N LYS A 80 18.97 -8.62 -6.07
CA LYS A 80 18.44 -8.69 -7.44
C LYS A 80 17.87 -7.36 -7.90
N LEU A 81 17.07 -6.69 -7.06
CA LEU A 81 16.53 -5.37 -7.37
C LEU A 81 17.64 -4.34 -7.57
N LEU A 82 18.63 -4.31 -6.67
CA LEU A 82 19.78 -3.42 -6.77
C LEU A 82 20.58 -3.65 -8.05
N ALA A 83 20.86 -4.91 -8.41
CA ALA A 83 21.60 -5.26 -9.62
C ALA A 83 20.86 -4.78 -10.88
N ARG A 84 19.55 -5.04 -10.98
CA ARG A 84 18.74 -4.61 -12.13
C ARG A 84 18.57 -3.09 -12.19
N ALA A 85 18.39 -2.42 -11.06
CA ALA A 85 18.29 -0.96 -11.03
C ALA A 85 19.61 -0.29 -11.45
N ARG A 86 20.77 -0.79 -11.00
CA ARG A 86 22.08 -0.31 -11.46
C ARG A 86 22.28 -0.52 -12.96
N ALA A 87 21.91 -1.71 -13.48
CA ALA A 87 21.97 -2.00 -14.90
C ALA A 87 21.10 -1.02 -15.70
N ALA A 88 19.84 -0.83 -15.30
CA ALA A 88 18.92 0.10 -15.93
C ALA A 88 19.47 1.54 -15.93
N THR A 89 19.99 2.04 -14.81
CA THR A 89 20.60 3.38 -14.73
C THR A 89 21.78 3.54 -15.70
N SER A 90 22.63 2.52 -15.80
CA SER A 90 23.78 2.50 -16.71
C SER A 90 23.34 2.47 -18.18
N GLU A 91 22.38 1.62 -18.52
CA GLU A 91 21.84 1.46 -19.88
C GLU A 91 21.10 2.70 -20.36
N ILE A 92 20.31 3.34 -19.49
CA ILE A 92 19.65 4.62 -19.77
C ILE A 92 20.71 5.68 -20.09
N SER A 93 21.73 5.79 -19.24
CA SER A 93 22.82 6.77 -19.42
C SER A 93 23.59 6.52 -20.72
N SER A 94 23.94 5.26 -21.02
CA SER A 94 24.60 4.87 -22.27
C SER A 94 23.74 5.17 -23.50
N SER A 95 22.44 4.94 -23.41
CA SER A 95 21.50 5.19 -24.51
C SER A 95 21.36 6.70 -24.77
N PHE A 96 21.28 7.54 -23.73
CA PHE A 96 21.24 8.99 -23.90
C PHE A 96 22.53 9.56 -24.47
N ALA A 97 23.70 9.03 -24.11
CA ALA A 97 24.98 9.46 -24.67
C ALA A 97 25.09 9.25 -26.19
N LYS A 98 24.29 8.34 -26.76
CA LYS A 98 24.23 8.06 -28.21
C LYS A 98 23.27 8.98 -28.96
N LEU A 99 22.40 9.71 -28.26
CA LEU A 99 21.42 10.60 -28.88
C LEU A 99 21.97 12.01 -29.02
N ARG A 100 21.67 12.67 -30.14
CA ARG A 100 22.03 14.08 -30.35
C ARG A 100 21.06 14.99 -29.56
N PRO A 101 21.55 15.91 -28.71
CA PRO A 101 20.69 16.89 -28.05
C PRO A 101 20.07 17.89 -29.05
N PRO A 102 18.84 18.38 -28.79
CA PRO A 102 17.97 18.02 -27.67
C PRO A 102 17.23 16.69 -27.91
N VAL A 103 17.10 15.87 -26.87
CA VAL A 103 16.33 14.61 -26.94
C VAL A 103 14.84 14.92 -26.81
N LEU A 104 14.03 14.41 -27.74
CA LEU A 104 12.59 14.60 -27.70
C LEU A 104 11.96 13.94 -26.45
N PRO A 105 10.95 14.58 -25.82
CA PRO A 105 10.23 14.05 -24.65
C PRO A 105 9.82 12.57 -24.79
N ALA A 106 9.12 12.24 -25.89
CA ALA A 106 8.62 10.89 -26.11
C ALA A 106 9.73 9.85 -26.33
N VAL A 107 10.90 10.27 -26.85
CA VAL A 107 12.06 9.40 -26.99
C VAL A 107 12.68 9.12 -25.62
N HIS A 108 12.78 10.15 -24.78
CA HIS A 108 13.23 10.01 -23.40
C HIS A 108 12.34 9.04 -22.62
N ASP A 109 11.03 9.25 -22.62
CA ASP A 109 10.07 8.44 -21.86
C ASP A 109 10.12 6.98 -22.29
N ARG A 110 10.07 6.71 -23.61
CA ARG A 110 10.14 5.35 -24.16
C ARG A 110 11.45 4.64 -23.83
N LEU A 111 12.57 5.35 -23.87
CA LEU A 111 13.89 4.82 -23.53
C LEU A 111 13.95 4.46 -22.05
N THR A 112 13.48 5.34 -21.16
CA THR A 112 13.44 5.04 -19.72
C THR A 112 12.51 3.88 -19.40
N GLU A 113 11.30 3.85 -19.97
CA GLU A 113 10.32 2.77 -19.79
C GLU A 113 10.87 1.41 -20.23
N GLY A 114 11.57 1.35 -21.36
CA GLY A 114 12.18 0.13 -21.86
C GLY A 114 13.18 -0.49 -20.88
N HIS A 115 13.96 0.34 -20.19
CA HIS A 115 15.00 -0.08 -19.26
C HIS A 115 14.48 -0.28 -17.83
N THR A 116 13.37 0.34 -17.44
CA THR A 116 12.74 0.16 -16.12
C THR A 116 11.74 -0.99 -16.07
N LYS A 117 11.18 -1.41 -17.20
CA LYS A 117 10.22 -2.53 -17.26
C LYS A 117 10.72 -3.83 -16.56
N PRO A 118 12.00 -4.25 -16.68
CA PRO A 118 12.50 -5.44 -15.98
C PRO A 118 12.54 -5.34 -14.45
N ILE A 119 12.50 -4.14 -13.87
CA ILE A 119 12.48 -3.94 -12.41
C ILE A 119 11.07 -3.83 -11.84
N GLU A 120 10.06 -3.59 -12.67
CA GLU A 120 8.71 -3.24 -12.25
C GLU A 120 8.11 -4.25 -11.26
N HIS A 121 8.20 -5.54 -11.56
CA HIS A 121 7.68 -6.60 -10.69
C HIS A 121 8.39 -6.69 -9.33
N LEU A 122 9.69 -6.33 -9.28
CA LEU A 122 10.44 -6.29 -8.01
C LEU A 122 10.06 -5.06 -7.19
N VAL A 123 9.85 -3.92 -7.85
CA VAL A 123 9.33 -2.71 -7.21
C VAL A 123 7.93 -2.98 -6.64
N GLN A 124 7.04 -3.59 -7.43
CA GLN A 124 5.70 -3.98 -6.97
C GLN A 124 5.75 -5.00 -5.82
N LEU A 125 6.66 -5.98 -5.89
CA LEU A 125 6.87 -6.94 -4.79
C LEU A 125 7.21 -6.23 -3.48
N LEU A 126 8.19 -5.33 -3.49
CA LEU A 126 8.54 -4.56 -2.30
C LEU A 126 7.39 -3.66 -1.85
N LEU A 127 6.73 -2.94 -2.77
CA LEU A 127 5.55 -2.15 -2.42
C LEU A 127 4.47 -2.98 -1.73
N PHE A 128 4.20 -4.20 -2.19
CA PHE A 128 3.27 -5.09 -1.51
C PHE A 128 3.76 -5.49 -0.13
N ILE A 129 5.06 -5.62 0.10
CA ILE A 129 5.58 -5.85 1.46
C ILE A 129 5.31 -4.62 2.34
N PHE A 130 5.51 -3.40 1.83
CA PHE A 130 5.32 -2.17 2.58
C PHE A 130 3.87 -1.71 2.75
N ALA A 131 3.00 -1.98 1.79
CA ALA A 131 1.71 -1.29 1.63
C ALA A 131 0.52 -2.21 1.39
N HIS A 132 0.66 -3.52 1.61
CA HIS A 132 -0.48 -4.43 1.53
C HIS A 132 -1.47 -4.18 2.69
N ALA A 133 -2.76 -4.41 2.42
CA ALA A 133 -3.85 -4.20 3.39
C ALA A 133 -3.73 -5.07 4.65
N ASP A 134 -3.09 -6.24 4.52
CA ASP A 134 -2.77 -7.16 5.63
C ASP A 134 -1.30 -7.03 6.10
N ARG A 135 -0.64 -5.87 5.94
CA ARG A 135 0.72 -5.65 6.46
C ARG A 135 0.73 -5.55 7.98
N GLY A 136 1.77 -6.11 8.60
CA GLY A 136 2.21 -5.70 9.93
C GLY A 136 2.82 -4.29 9.91
N VAL A 137 2.87 -3.65 11.07
CA VAL A 137 3.38 -2.27 11.24
C VAL A 137 4.80 -2.14 10.69
N ASP A 138 5.64 -3.15 10.92
CA ASP A 138 7.07 -3.10 10.60
C ASP A 138 7.47 -4.02 9.42
N ASP A 139 6.53 -4.65 8.73
CA ASP A 139 6.85 -5.65 7.69
C ASP A 139 7.82 -5.10 6.64
N GLY A 140 7.55 -3.89 6.13
CA GLY A 140 8.40 -3.21 5.15
C GLY A 140 9.80 -2.92 5.69
N LEU A 141 9.87 -2.31 6.88
CA LEU A 141 11.14 -1.90 7.50
C LEU A 141 12.01 -3.09 7.86
N MET A 142 11.41 -4.12 8.46
CA MET A 142 12.09 -5.37 8.77
C MET A 142 12.58 -6.08 7.52
N PHE A 143 11.88 -5.96 6.39
CA PHE A 143 12.32 -6.56 5.14
C PHE A 143 13.56 -5.88 4.55
N VAL A 144 13.65 -4.55 4.64
CA VAL A 144 14.80 -3.78 4.11
C VAL A 144 15.90 -3.49 5.15
N ALA A 145 15.72 -3.94 6.38
CA ALA A 145 16.61 -3.63 7.51
C ALA A 145 18.10 -3.86 7.19
N GLY A 146 18.88 -2.80 7.36
CA GLY A 146 20.33 -2.76 7.11
C GLY A 146 20.73 -2.59 5.65
N ARG A 147 19.78 -2.41 4.72
CA ARG A 147 20.00 -2.19 3.29
C ARG A 147 19.33 -0.92 2.76
N GLU A 148 18.74 -0.12 3.64
CA GLU A 148 17.95 1.06 3.30
C GLU A 148 18.77 2.12 2.57
N PRO A 149 19.99 2.51 3.02
CA PRO A 149 20.78 3.52 2.32
C PRO A 149 21.21 3.07 0.93
N GLU A 150 21.59 1.80 0.78
CA GLU A 150 21.98 1.23 -0.52
C GLU A 150 20.79 1.20 -1.48
N LEU A 151 19.64 0.75 -0.99
CA LEU A 151 18.41 0.67 -1.77
C LEU A 151 17.93 2.05 -2.19
N PHE A 152 17.87 2.99 -1.25
CA PHE A 152 17.52 4.38 -1.54
C PHE A 152 18.49 4.99 -2.56
N GLY A 153 19.80 4.88 -2.35
CA GLY A 153 20.81 5.49 -3.23
C GLY A 153 20.72 4.99 -4.67
N VAL A 154 20.58 3.66 -4.86
CA VAL A 154 20.46 3.08 -6.20
C VAL A 154 19.13 3.43 -6.88
N LEU A 155 18.01 3.37 -6.16
CA LEU A 155 16.71 3.70 -6.73
C LEU A 155 16.55 5.21 -7.00
N ASN A 156 17.12 6.08 -6.15
CA ASN A 156 17.17 7.52 -6.39
C ASN A 156 18.00 7.84 -7.64
N ALA A 157 19.19 7.24 -7.79
CA ALA A 157 20.02 7.43 -8.98
C ALA A 157 19.32 6.99 -10.27
N LEU A 158 18.41 6.01 -10.21
CA LEU A 158 17.56 5.62 -11.32
C LEU A 158 16.47 6.66 -11.60
N ILE A 159 15.75 7.13 -10.57
CA ILE A 159 14.71 8.16 -10.69
C ILE A 159 15.25 9.46 -11.29
N GLU A 160 16.46 9.86 -10.95
CA GLU A 160 17.11 11.06 -11.52
C GLU A 160 17.32 10.99 -13.05
N ARG A 161 17.22 9.78 -13.64
CA ARG A 161 17.27 9.59 -15.10
C ARG A 161 15.90 9.64 -15.77
N ILE A 162 14.83 9.82 -14.99
CA ILE A 162 13.46 9.84 -15.47
C ILE A 162 12.97 11.28 -15.42
N ARG A 163 12.43 11.77 -16.54
CA ARG A 163 12.04 13.17 -16.68
C ARG A 163 10.85 13.55 -15.79
N ASP A 164 9.81 12.70 -15.79
CA ASP A 164 8.59 12.91 -15.01
C ASP A 164 8.23 11.60 -14.27
N PRO A 165 8.96 11.29 -13.19
CA PRO A 165 8.83 10.02 -12.48
C PRO A 165 7.46 9.87 -11.80
N LEU A 166 6.83 10.97 -11.40
CA LEU A 166 5.52 10.98 -10.75
C LEU A 166 4.39 10.57 -11.69
N LYS A 167 4.54 10.86 -12.99
CA LYS A 167 3.58 10.49 -14.01
C LYS A 167 3.80 9.10 -14.58
N THR A 168 5.07 8.71 -14.75
CA THR A 168 5.44 7.52 -15.52
C THR A 168 5.88 6.34 -14.65
N HIS A 169 6.28 6.57 -13.40
CA HIS A 169 6.91 5.59 -12.52
C HIS A 169 6.44 5.75 -11.06
N ASP A 170 5.16 6.06 -10.85
CA ASP A 170 4.56 6.26 -9.52
C ASP A 170 4.87 5.13 -8.51
N PRO A 171 4.82 3.83 -8.88
CA PRO A 171 5.21 2.75 -7.96
C PRO A 171 6.65 2.89 -7.43
N LEU A 172 7.60 3.24 -8.30
CA LEU A 172 9.00 3.40 -7.90
C LEU A 172 9.17 4.60 -6.96
N VAL A 173 8.50 5.72 -7.26
CA VAL A 173 8.52 6.91 -6.40
C VAL A 173 7.93 6.60 -5.02
N ARG A 174 6.78 5.92 -4.97
CA ARG A 174 6.15 5.50 -3.70
C ARG A 174 7.07 4.61 -2.88
N LEU A 175 7.73 3.64 -3.51
CA LEU A 175 8.65 2.74 -2.82
C LEU A 175 9.81 3.51 -2.19
N ILE A 176 10.42 4.43 -2.93
CA ILE A 176 11.53 5.25 -2.43
C ILE A 176 11.05 6.15 -1.28
N GLY A 177 9.86 6.76 -1.42
CA GLY A 177 9.23 7.55 -0.36
C GLY A 177 9.05 6.74 0.93
N LEU A 178 8.53 5.51 0.83
CA LEU A 178 8.32 4.60 1.96
C LEU A 178 9.65 4.18 2.63
N ILE A 179 10.68 3.89 1.85
CA ILE A 179 12.03 3.59 2.38
C ILE A 179 12.58 4.82 3.09
N TRP A 180 12.51 6.00 2.46
CA TRP A 180 13.04 7.24 3.02
C TRP A 180 12.33 7.63 4.31
N SER A 181 10.99 7.54 4.37
CA SER A 181 10.21 7.94 5.55
C SER A 181 10.33 6.96 6.71
N GLY A 182 10.44 5.68 6.40
CA GLY A 182 10.43 4.61 7.40
C GLY A 182 11.80 4.28 7.99
N SER A 183 12.89 4.70 7.36
CA SER A 183 14.24 4.40 7.84
C SER A 183 14.63 5.34 9.00
N PRO A 184 15.01 4.80 10.18
CA PRO A 184 15.49 5.64 11.28
C PRO A 184 16.81 6.32 10.91
N ASP A 185 17.05 7.51 11.47
CA ASP A 185 18.24 8.32 11.16
C ASP A 185 19.56 7.56 11.40
N THR A 186 19.55 6.64 12.38
CA THR A 186 20.69 5.75 12.69
C THR A 186 21.12 4.87 11.54
N ASN A 187 20.21 4.52 10.63
CA ASN A 187 20.50 3.62 9.51
C ASN A 187 21.24 4.32 8.37
N TRP A 188 21.31 5.66 8.37
CA TRP A 188 21.96 6.46 7.31
C TRP A 188 23.43 6.82 7.60
N ALA A 189 24.00 6.32 8.71
CA ALA A 189 25.42 6.52 9.02
C ALA A 189 26.32 5.74 8.04
N PRO A 190 27.52 6.26 7.69
CA PRO A 190 28.14 7.48 8.21
C PRO A 190 27.80 8.77 7.43
N THR A 191 27.15 8.65 6.26
CA THR A 191 26.91 9.79 5.37
C THR A 191 25.83 10.75 5.86
N GLY A 192 25.05 10.34 6.86
CA GLY A 192 23.87 11.07 7.31
C GLY A 192 22.68 10.81 6.40
N ARG A 193 21.49 11.13 6.88
CA ARG A 193 20.26 11.04 6.10
C ARG A 193 20.30 12.09 4.99
N PRO A 194 20.12 11.70 3.72
CA PRO A 194 20.06 12.67 2.64
C PRO A 194 18.82 13.56 2.80
N ASP A 195 18.94 14.81 2.37
CA ASP A 195 17.81 15.72 2.22
C ASP A 195 16.70 15.04 1.40
N MET A 196 15.45 15.28 1.77
CA MET A 196 14.31 14.70 1.06
C MET A 196 14.32 15.17 -0.41
N PRO A 197 14.41 14.26 -1.39
CA PRO A 197 14.35 14.64 -2.79
C PRO A 197 13.02 15.35 -3.13
N PRO A 198 13.03 16.35 -4.04
CA PRO A 198 11.83 17.11 -4.38
C PRO A 198 10.63 16.26 -4.86
N TYR A 199 10.89 15.15 -5.54
CA TYR A 199 9.82 14.25 -6.02
C TYR A 199 9.15 13.48 -4.86
N ILE A 200 9.87 13.20 -3.77
CA ILE A 200 9.30 12.58 -2.56
C ILE A 200 8.42 13.62 -1.86
N TRP A 201 8.92 14.84 -1.70
CA TRP A 201 8.14 15.95 -1.15
C TRP A 201 6.84 16.18 -1.92
N GLU A 202 6.93 16.22 -3.24
CA GLU A 202 5.77 16.38 -4.12
C GLU A 202 4.78 15.22 -3.99
N THR A 203 5.27 13.99 -3.81
CA THR A 203 4.41 12.83 -3.54
C THR A 203 3.64 13.00 -2.24
N PHE A 204 4.32 13.35 -1.13
CA PHE A 204 3.65 13.61 0.15
C PHE A 204 2.67 14.77 0.05
N ARG A 205 3.03 15.83 -0.67
CA ARG A 205 2.15 16.98 -0.90
C ARG A 205 0.89 16.60 -1.67
N ARG A 206 1.00 15.76 -2.71
CA ARG A 206 -0.15 15.25 -3.47
C ARG A 206 -1.06 14.42 -2.58
N GLU A 207 -0.49 13.50 -1.80
CA GLU A 207 -1.27 12.67 -0.87
C GLU A 207 -1.96 13.52 0.22
N LEU A 208 -1.25 14.48 0.82
CA LEU A 208 -1.84 15.44 1.77
C LEU A 208 -2.95 16.29 1.15
N THR A 209 -2.82 16.65 -0.14
CA THR A 209 -3.85 17.41 -0.85
C THR A 209 -5.08 16.56 -1.14
N LYS A 210 -4.89 15.30 -1.53
CA LYS A 210 -5.99 14.32 -1.67
C LYS A 210 -6.76 14.14 -0.37
N GLN A 211 -6.05 14.07 0.75
CA GLN A 211 -6.66 13.99 2.08
C GLN A 211 -7.40 15.28 2.50
N LYS A 212 -7.43 16.35 1.69
CA LYS A 212 -8.32 17.49 1.95
C LYS A 212 -9.74 17.25 1.43
N ASP A 213 -9.92 16.37 0.45
CA ASP A 213 -11.23 15.96 -0.01
C ASP A 213 -11.77 14.86 0.93
N PRO A 214 -12.93 15.09 1.60
CA PRO A 214 -13.49 14.14 2.55
C PRO A 214 -13.77 12.77 1.94
N TYR A 215 -14.20 12.73 0.68
CA TYR A 215 -14.60 11.48 0.04
C TYR A 215 -13.40 10.72 -0.53
N ILE A 216 -12.33 11.42 -0.96
CA ILE A 216 -11.07 10.74 -1.27
C ILE A 216 -10.48 10.11 0.00
N ALA A 217 -10.44 10.87 1.11
CA ALA A 217 -9.99 10.36 2.40
C ALA A 217 -10.80 9.14 2.88
N LEU A 218 -12.13 9.19 2.71
CA LEU A 218 -13.03 8.07 2.98
C LEU A 218 -12.68 6.84 2.12
N GLY A 219 -12.55 7.05 0.81
CA GLY A 219 -12.26 5.97 -0.15
C GLY A 219 -10.95 5.26 0.18
N SER A 220 -9.86 6.00 0.41
CA SER A 220 -8.57 5.41 0.78
C SER A 220 -8.65 4.63 2.10
N SER A 221 -9.34 5.18 3.11
CA SER A 221 -9.49 4.55 4.42
C SER A 221 -10.30 3.25 4.35
N LEU A 222 -11.39 3.23 3.57
CA LEU A 222 -12.23 2.04 3.38
C LEU A 222 -11.57 1.00 2.48
N LEU A 223 -10.79 1.41 1.48
CA LEU A 223 -10.07 0.49 0.62
C LEU A 223 -9.15 -0.41 1.44
N GLU A 224 -8.40 0.16 2.38
CA GLU A 224 -7.54 -0.63 3.27
C GLU A 224 -8.35 -1.66 4.08
N GLN A 225 -9.52 -1.28 4.62
CA GLN A 225 -10.32 -2.21 5.41
C GLN A 225 -11.02 -3.28 4.59
N THR A 226 -11.44 -2.96 3.36
CA THR A 226 -12.20 -3.87 2.49
C THR A 226 -11.28 -4.82 1.70
N MET A 227 -10.03 -4.42 1.45
CA MET A 227 -9.02 -5.27 0.82
C MET A 227 -8.42 -6.32 1.76
N ARG A 228 -8.60 -6.17 3.08
CA ARG A 228 -8.13 -7.16 4.06
C ARG A 228 -8.77 -8.52 3.84
N ARG A 229 -7.93 -9.56 3.81
CA ARG A 229 -8.35 -10.97 3.67
C ARG A 229 -8.43 -11.68 5.01
N SER A 230 -8.29 -10.95 6.10
CA SER A 230 -8.38 -11.40 7.48
C SER A 230 -9.80 -11.25 8.06
N CYS A 231 -10.10 -12.04 9.09
CA CYS A 231 -11.33 -11.89 9.85
C CYS A 231 -11.31 -10.50 10.46
N HIS A 232 -12.38 -9.73 10.23
CA HIS A 232 -12.46 -8.39 10.75
C HIS A 232 -12.28 -8.44 12.27
N ALA A 233 -13.01 -9.26 13.01
CA ALA A 233 -12.94 -9.29 14.49
C ALA A 233 -11.59 -9.77 15.07
N CYS A 234 -11.14 -10.97 14.72
CA CYS A 234 -10.00 -11.63 15.36
C CYS A 234 -8.71 -11.64 14.53
N ARG A 235 -8.71 -11.04 13.34
CA ARG A 235 -7.56 -10.92 12.42
C ARG A 235 -6.99 -12.21 11.88
N LYS A 236 -7.54 -13.37 12.27
CA LYS A 236 -7.17 -14.65 11.66
C LYS A 236 -7.31 -14.55 10.14
N PRO A 237 -6.28 -14.87 9.36
CA PRO A 237 -6.37 -14.95 7.91
C PRO A 237 -7.22 -16.14 7.46
N VAL A 238 -7.68 -16.13 6.21
CA VAL A 238 -8.63 -17.13 5.68
C VAL A 238 -8.19 -18.58 5.85
N HIS A 239 -6.89 -18.84 5.82
CA HIS A 239 -6.30 -20.17 5.92
C HIS A 239 -6.11 -20.67 7.37
N GLU A 240 -6.22 -19.81 8.37
CA GLU A 240 -6.27 -20.23 9.79
C GLU A 240 -7.70 -20.56 10.26
N LYS A 241 -8.66 -20.52 9.33
CA LYS A 241 -10.06 -20.85 9.59
C LYS A 241 -10.21 -22.37 9.65
N GLU A 242 -10.76 -22.87 10.76
CA GLU A 242 -11.02 -24.31 10.95
C GLU A 242 -12.07 -24.85 9.97
N THR A 243 -13.04 -24.02 9.57
CA THR A 243 -14.09 -24.40 8.62
C THR A 243 -13.64 -24.09 7.20
N SER A 244 -13.92 -25.00 6.26
CA SER A 244 -13.66 -24.77 4.83
C SER A 244 -14.43 -23.56 4.27
N GLY A 245 -13.94 -23.04 3.14
CA GLY A 245 -14.52 -21.90 2.42
C GLY A 245 -14.14 -20.52 2.97
N GLY A 246 -14.49 -19.47 2.22
CA GLY A 246 -14.18 -18.09 2.57
C GLY A 246 -14.87 -17.58 3.85
N PHE A 247 -14.49 -16.38 4.28
CA PHE A 247 -15.16 -15.69 5.38
C PHE A 247 -16.56 -15.22 5.00
N ALA A 248 -17.50 -15.37 5.92
CA ALA A 248 -18.86 -14.86 5.74
C ALA A 248 -18.81 -13.33 5.79
N ARG A 249 -19.44 -12.67 4.81
CA ARG A 249 -19.62 -11.22 4.83
C ARG A 249 -20.78 -10.85 5.77
N CYS A 250 -20.73 -9.65 6.35
CA CYS A 250 -21.89 -9.11 7.07
C CYS A 250 -23.09 -9.04 6.12
N ALA A 251 -24.23 -9.63 6.51
CA ALA A 251 -25.40 -9.72 5.64
C ALA A 251 -26.01 -8.34 5.29
N ASN A 252 -25.78 -7.33 6.14
CA ASN A 252 -26.36 -6.00 5.96
C ASN A 252 -25.48 -5.09 5.09
N CYS A 253 -24.22 -4.84 5.47
CA CYS A 253 -23.34 -3.94 4.72
C CYS A 253 -22.46 -4.62 3.66
N ARG A 254 -22.25 -5.94 3.75
CA ARG A 254 -21.35 -6.74 2.89
C ARG A 254 -19.87 -6.30 2.84
N ALA A 255 -19.49 -5.24 3.54
CA ALA A 255 -18.15 -4.65 3.53
C ALA A 255 -17.13 -5.44 4.38
N VAL A 256 -17.58 -5.99 5.51
CA VAL A 256 -16.70 -6.69 6.48
C VAL A 256 -16.93 -8.19 6.45
N ARG A 257 -15.89 -8.94 6.79
CA ARG A 257 -15.82 -10.41 6.71
C ARG A 257 -15.48 -11.01 8.07
N TYR A 258 -16.07 -12.16 8.41
CA TYR A 258 -15.84 -12.84 9.68
C TYR A 258 -15.59 -14.34 9.49
N CYS A 259 -14.69 -14.89 10.32
CA CYS A 259 -14.45 -16.33 10.35
C CYS A 259 -15.58 -17.11 11.03
N SER A 260 -16.36 -16.48 11.92
CA SER A 260 -17.46 -17.10 12.66
C SER A 260 -18.53 -16.09 13.10
N ARG A 261 -19.72 -16.58 13.46
CA ARG A 261 -20.78 -15.76 14.07
C ARG A 261 -20.37 -15.16 15.42
N GLN A 262 -19.51 -15.86 16.18
CA GLN A 262 -18.98 -15.34 17.43
C GLN A 262 -18.12 -14.10 17.19
N CYS A 263 -17.25 -14.14 16.18
CA CYS A 263 -16.44 -12.99 15.76
C CYS A 263 -17.31 -11.81 15.32
N GLN A 264 -18.37 -12.06 14.54
CA GLN A 264 -19.32 -11.02 14.16
C GLN A 264 -19.99 -10.36 15.38
N ARG A 265 -20.45 -11.15 16.36
CA ARG A 265 -21.06 -10.62 17.59
C ARG A 265 -20.07 -9.81 18.43
N ALA A 266 -18.84 -10.27 18.56
CA ALA A 266 -17.80 -9.57 19.31
C ALA A 266 -17.49 -8.20 18.69
N ASP A 267 -17.41 -8.14 17.37
CA ASP A 267 -17.19 -6.89 16.62
C ASP A 267 -18.40 -5.95 16.64
N TRP A 268 -19.62 -6.52 16.68
CA TRP A 268 -20.87 -5.76 16.77
C TRP A 268 -20.94 -4.88 18.02
N SER A 269 -20.40 -5.34 19.14
CA SER A 269 -20.42 -4.65 20.44
C SER A 269 -19.04 -4.23 20.95
N ARG A 270 -18.07 -4.06 20.06
CA ARG A 270 -16.71 -3.68 20.45
C ARG A 270 -16.70 -2.30 21.15
N PRO A 271 -16.06 -2.14 22.33
CA PRO A 271 -16.20 -0.91 23.12
C PRO A 271 -15.76 0.38 22.41
N ALA A 272 -14.65 0.35 21.68
CA ALA A 272 -14.08 1.56 21.05
C ALA A 272 -14.82 1.97 19.76
N TYR A 273 -15.07 1.00 18.88
CA TYR A 273 -15.66 1.21 17.55
C TYR A 273 -16.56 0.03 17.19
N PRO A 274 -17.78 -0.05 17.75
CA PRO A 274 -18.67 -1.17 17.50
C PRO A 274 -19.20 -1.12 16.06
N HIS A 275 -19.18 -2.25 15.36
CA HIS A 275 -19.62 -2.30 13.96
C HIS A 275 -21.08 -1.85 13.77
N LYS A 276 -21.93 -2.03 14.78
CA LYS A 276 -23.34 -1.62 14.75
C LYS A 276 -23.53 -0.13 14.42
N ASP A 277 -22.58 0.71 14.83
CA ASP A 277 -22.65 2.17 14.64
C ASP A 277 -22.40 2.55 13.18
N VAL A 278 -21.62 1.75 12.45
CA VAL A 278 -21.20 2.05 11.07
C VAL A 278 -21.85 1.14 10.03
N CYS A 279 -22.47 0.04 10.45
CA CYS A 279 -23.04 -0.94 9.52
C CYS A 279 -24.12 -0.32 8.62
N GLY A 280 -24.94 0.58 9.15
CA GLY A 280 -25.95 1.31 8.37
C GLY A 280 -25.31 2.25 7.34
N MET A 281 -24.32 3.03 7.77
CA MET A 281 -23.58 3.98 6.92
C MET A 281 -22.86 3.28 5.77
N LEU A 282 -22.19 2.15 6.05
CA LEU A 282 -21.54 1.33 5.02
C LEU A 282 -22.54 0.79 4.00
N ARG A 283 -23.72 0.33 4.45
CA ARG A 283 -24.77 -0.15 3.55
C ARG A 283 -25.28 0.96 2.64
N GLU A 284 -25.51 2.14 3.20
CA GLU A 284 -25.95 3.32 2.45
C GLU A 284 -24.92 3.72 1.39
N LEU A 285 -23.64 3.83 1.77
CA LEU A 285 -22.55 4.15 0.87
C LEU A 285 -22.43 3.13 -0.29
N PHE A 286 -22.42 1.84 0.04
CA PHE A 286 -22.29 0.76 -0.96
C PHE A 286 -23.57 0.50 -1.76
N ALA A 287 -24.65 1.26 -1.53
CA ALA A 287 -25.82 1.24 -2.40
C ALA A 287 -25.57 1.99 -3.72
N PHE A 288 -24.59 2.90 -3.75
CA PHE A 288 -24.29 3.73 -4.92
C PHE A 288 -22.80 3.83 -5.30
N ALA A 289 -21.88 3.44 -4.40
CA ALA A 289 -20.45 3.46 -4.67
C ALA A 289 -19.82 2.06 -4.63
N ASP A 290 -18.74 1.86 -5.39
CA ASP A 290 -17.93 0.63 -5.40
C ASP A 290 -16.46 0.98 -5.10
N MET A 291 -15.77 0.14 -4.33
CA MET A 291 -14.32 0.28 -4.07
C MET A 291 -13.45 0.01 -5.30
N GLN A 292 -14.03 -0.52 -6.39
CA GLN A 292 -13.35 -0.69 -7.68
C GLN A 292 -13.28 0.61 -8.50
N MET A 293 -14.02 1.64 -8.10
CA MET A 293 -13.95 2.96 -8.75
C MET A 293 -12.60 3.62 -8.49
N SER A 294 -12.17 4.53 -9.38
CA SER A 294 -11.03 5.40 -9.09
C SER A 294 -11.35 6.30 -7.90
N GLU A 295 -10.33 6.81 -7.21
CA GLU A 295 -10.48 7.74 -6.08
C GLU A 295 -11.36 8.95 -6.46
N GLU A 296 -11.12 9.51 -7.65
CA GLU A 296 -11.87 10.66 -8.16
C GLU A 296 -13.32 10.31 -8.47
N THR A 297 -13.56 9.15 -9.08
CA THR A 297 -14.91 8.68 -9.41
C THR A 297 -15.69 8.39 -8.14
N PHE A 298 -15.06 7.78 -7.15
CA PHE A 298 -15.64 7.53 -5.84
C PHE A 298 -16.06 8.85 -5.16
N ALA A 299 -15.16 9.84 -5.15
CA ALA A 299 -15.42 11.14 -4.54
C ALA A 299 -16.58 11.89 -5.22
N LEU A 300 -16.57 11.96 -6.56
CA LEU A 300 -17.66 12.57 -7.34
C LEU A 300 -19.00 11.86 -7.09
N THR A 301 -18.99 10.53 -7.00
CA THR A 301 -20.19 9.73 -6.75
C THR A 301 -20.76 10.01 -5.36
N CYS A 302 -19.91 10.11 -4.33
CA CYS A 302 -20.33 10.45 -2.98
C CYS A 302 -20.90 11.87 -2.90
N ALA A 303 -20.26 12.83 -3.56
CA ALA A 303 -20.74 14.20 -3.65
C ALA A 303 -22.09 14.30 -4.36
N ALA A 304 -22.28 13.58 -5.48
CA ALA A 304 -23.54 13.56 -6.23
C ALA A 304 -24.72 12.98 -5.44
N HIS A 305 -24.45 12.05 -4.52
CA HIS A 305 -25.46 11.47 -3.63
C HIS A 305 -25.59 12.23 -2.30
N ALA A 306 -24.88 13.36 -2.14
CA ALA A 306 -24.84 14.15 -0.91
C ALA A 306 -24.57 13.30 0.35
N PHE A 307 -23.63 12.36 0.26
CA PHE A 307 -23.33 11.44 1.36
C PHE A 307 -22.91 12.23 2.62
N PRO A 308 -23.57 12.06 3.78
CA PRO A 308 -23.37 12.97 4.91
C PRO A 308 -21.92 13.01 5.41
N LEU A 309 -21.34 14.21 5.56
CA LEU A 309 -19.96 14.36 6.07
C LEU A 309 -19.78 13.80 7.50
N GLY A 310 -20.84 13.82 8.33
CA GLY A 310 -20.79 13.15 9.64
C GLY A 310 -20.66 11.62 9.52
N HIS A 311 -21.20 11.01 8.47
CA HIS A 311 -20.95 9.60 8.17
C HIS A 311 -19.52 9.39 7.68
N VAL A 312 -19.01 10.28 6.83
CA VAL A 312 -17.61 10.28 6.37
C VAL A 312 -16.66 10.25 7.57
N ASP A 313 -16.82 11.20 8.50
CA ASP A 313 -15.97 11.30 9.69
C ASP A 313 -16.01 10.02 10.52
N ARG A 314 -17.22 9.49 10.78
CA ARG A 314 -17.38 8.27 11.58
C ARG A 314 -16.79 7.03 10.91
N LEU A 315 -16.90 6.93 9.58
CA LEU A 315 -16.35 5.82 8.81
C LEU A 315 -14.83 5.87 8.74
N ILE A 316 -14.23 7.06 8.56
CA ILE A 316 -12.77 7.23 8.62
C ILE A 316 -12.26 6.88 10.02
N GLU A 317 -12.89 7.41 11.08
CA GLU A 317 -12.52 7.07 12.45
C GLU A 317 -12.60 5.55 12.70
N TRP A 318 -13.67 4.89 12.25
CA TRP A 318 -13.83 3.44 12.39
C TRP A 318 -12.76 2.66 11.60
N ALA A 319 -12.42 3.11 10.40
CA ALA A 319 -11.43 2.45 9.55
C ALA A 319 -10.01 2.57 10.13
N CYS A 320 -9.61 3.76 10.56
CA CYS A 320 -8.24 4.03 11.01
C CYS A 320 -7.96 3.58 12.45
N ASN A 321 -8.91 3.71 13.37
CA ASN A 321 -8.63 3.53 14.80
C ASN A 321 -8.79 2.11 15.33
N ARG A 322 -9.20 1.19 14.46
CA ARG A 322 -9.54 -0.17 14.88
C ARG A 322 -8.33 -0.97 15.39
N GLU A 323 -7.15 -0.58 14.94
CA GLU A 323 -5.84 -1.15 15.27
C GLU A 323 -4.93 -0.15 15.95
N ALA A 324 -5.41 1.07 16.17
CA ALA A 324 -4.62 2.06 16.84
C ALA A 324 -4.20 1.52 18.22
N ALA A 325 -2.92 1.67 18.54
CA ALA A 325 -2.41 1.36 19.86
C ALA A 325 -3.22 2.14 20.91
N PRO A 326 -3.35 1.62 22.15
CA PRO A 326 -3.93 2.39 23.23
C PRO A 326 -3.27 3.76 23.32
N GLY A 327 -4.02 4.83 23.09
CA GLY A 327 -3.50 6.19 23.11
C GLY A 327 -3.31 6.86 21.74
N ALA A 328 -3.46 6.19 20.60
CA ALA A 328 -3.52 6.90 19.30
C ALA A 328 -4.96 6.96 18.80
N LYS A 329 -5.45 8.14 18.41
CA LYS A 329 -6.74 8.28 17.74
C LYS A 329 -6.64 9.20 16.53
N THR A 330 -6.90 8.66 15.35
CA THR A 330 -7.28 9.43 14.16
C THR A 330 -8.66 10.03 14.37
N VAL A 331 -8.76 11.35 14.29
CA VAL A 331 -10.03 12.08 14.32
C VAL A 331 -10.23 12.71 12.95
N SER A 332 -11.47 12.68 12.48
CA SER A 332 -11.88 13.36 11.25
C SER A 332 -12.96 14.38 11.60
N ASP A 333 -12.87 15.59 11.04
CA ASP A 333 -13.78 16.69 11.36
C ASP A 333 -14.23 17.43 10.09
N TYR A 334 -14.42 16.72 8.98
CA TYR A 334 -14.87 17.32 7.72
C TYR A 334 -16.26 17.94 7.84
N ALA A 335 -17.14 17.40 8.70
CA ALA A 335 -18.45 17.97 8.98
C ALA A 335 -18.38 19.41 9.53
N ARG A 336 -17.24 19.82 10.09
CA ARG A 336 -16.98 21.20 10.57
C ARG A 336 -16.01 21.98 9.68
N GLY A 337 -15.71 21.48 8.48
CA GLY A 337 -14.71 22.08 7.59
C GLY A 337 -13.26 21.81 8.00
N GLY A 338 -13.05 20.87 8.93
CA GLY A 338 -11.74 20.36 9.32
C GLY A 338 -11.21 19.34 8.32
N ARG A 339 -10.30 18.48 8.81
CA ARG A 339 -9.65 17.41 8.04
C ARG A 339 -9.26 16.27 8.97
N VAL A 340 -8.74 15.18 8.42
CA VAL A 340 -8.14 14.11 9.22
C VAL A 340 -6.92 14.63 9.99
N THR A 341 -6.91 14.39 11.30
CA THR A 341 -5.79 14.66 12.20
C THR A 341 -5.49 13.41 13.02
N ILE A 342 -4.20 13.14 13.27
CA ILE A 342 -3.77 12.11 14.20
C ILE A 342 -3.60 12.80 15.55
N VAL A 343 -4.39 12.39 16.54
CA VAL A 343 -4.29 12.86 17.92
C VAL A 343 -3.57 11.78 18.72
N GLU A 344 -2.35 12.10 19.16
CA GLU A 344 -1.68 11.33 20.19
C GLU A 344 -2.36 11.66 21.53
N VAL A 345 -3.09 10.69 22.08
CA VAL A 345 -3.62 10.73 23.43
C VAL A 345 -2.48 10.25 24.35
N PRO A 346 -1.88 11.17 25.13
CA PRO A 346 -0.82 10.78 26.04
C PRO A 346 -1.35 9.72 27.01
N PRO A 347 -0.55 8.72 27.39
CA PRO A 347 -0.94 7.69 28.32
C PRO A 347 -1.27 8.33 29.68
N THR A 348 -2.54 8.65 29.90
CA THR A 348 -3.18 9.14 31.12
C THR A 348 -2.22 9.74 32.14
N GLY A 349 -1.80 11.00 31.91
CA GLY A 349 -1.00 11.75 32.86
C GLY A 349 -0.29 12.94 32.20
N VAL A 350 -1.00 14.06 32.07
CA VAL A 350 -0.54 15.35 31.50
C VAL A 350 -0.48 15.35 29.97
N VAL A 351 -1.28 16.23 29.36
CA VAL A 351 -1.24 16.56 27.93
C VAL A 351 -0.26 17.70 27.73
N PRO A 352 0.95 17.49 27.18
CA PRO A 352 1.60 18.53 26.41
C PRO A 352 0.90 18.59 25.05
N GLU A 353 0.36 19.76 24.73
CA GLU A 353 -0.18 20.10 23.42
C GLU A 353 0.99 20.07 22.42
N LEU A 354 1.23 18.93 21.79
CA LEU A 354 2.08 18.85 20.61
C LEU A 354 1.28 19.44 19.45
N ASP A 355 1.39 20.76 19.31
CA ASP A 355 1.11 21.44 18.06
C ASP A 355 2.06 20.84 17.01
N ILE A 356 1.60 19.82 16.29
CA ILE A 356 2.00 19.69 14.91
C ILE A 356 1.50 20.98 14.26
N ILE A 357 2.36 21.99 14.20
CA ILE A 357 2.12 23.24 13.50
C ILE A 357 1.90 22.83 12.04
N VAL A 358 0.65 22.64 11.70
CA VAL A 358 0.21 22.86 10.35
C VAL A 358 0.05 24.35 10.26
N GLU A 359 0.91 24.95 9.45
CA GLU A 359 0.93 26.37 9.13
C GLU A 359 -0.49 26.96 9.11
N LYS A 360 -0.78 27.73 10.15
CA LYS A 360 -1.90 28.66 10.16
C LYS A 360 -1.58 29.74 9.13
N HIS A 361 -2.38 29.80 8.07
CA HIS A 361 -2.64 30.97 7.23
C HIS A 361 -1.41 31.78 6.75
N THR A 362 -0.98 31.52 5.52
CA THR A 362 -0.48 32.60 4.66
C THR A 362 -1.67 33.40 4.16
N THR A 363 -1.95 34.53 4.81
CA THR A 363 -2.76 35.59 4.21
C THR A 363 -1.92 36.22 3.11
N ILE A 364 -2.35 36.08 1.85
CA ILE A 364 -1.81 36.86 0.75
C ILE A 364 -2.37 38.29 0.91
N ILE A 365 -1.47 39.27 1.09
CA ILE A 365 -1.76 40.68 0.78
C ILE A 365 -1.26 40.93 -0.64
#